data_AF-A0A8H4VX04-F1
#
_entry.id   AF-A0A8H4VX04-F1
#
_cell.length_a   1.000
_cell.length_b   1.000
_cell.length_c   1.000
_cell.angle_alpha   90.00
_cell.angle_beta   90.00
_cell.angle_gamma   90.00
#
_symmetry.space_group_name_H-M   'P 1'
#
loop_
_entity.id
_entity.type
_entity.pdbx_description
1 polymer ?
#
loop_
_entity_poly.entity_id
_entity_poly.type
_entity_poly.pdbx_seq_one_letter_code
_entity_poly.pdbx_strand_id
1 'polypeptide(L)'
;MTPASCWKGAPPMWMVVGGGEMTGDAQRIVARDIAKEGGRVGWVEAEKMPHLFTGFVDWWQGARGVELWGKAIREMFEGSFEGGGIVLGVDGQEREVDVKTLTGLKRGDLLEVMRIEAGKLEIWIGENYKGPKRKL
;
A
#
# COMPACT_ATOMS: atom_id res chain seq x y z
N MET A 1 10.60 -2.05 -10.08
CA MET A 1 10.26 -2.09 -8.64
C MET A 1 11.55 -2.07 -7.84
N THR A 2 11.67 -1.20 -6.85
CA THR A 2 12.91 -0.93 -6.10
C THR A 2 13.39 -2.16 -5.30
N PRO A 3 14.69 -2.53 -5.30
CA PRO A 3 15.23 -3.61 -4.46
C PRO A 3 14.94 -3.40 -2.97
N ALA A 4 14.77 -4.48 -2.20
CA ALA A 4 14.47 -4.39 -0.77
C ALA A 4 15.51 -3.56 0.00
N SER A 5 16.79 -3.83 -0.23
CA SER A 5 17.92 -3.13 0.41
C SER A 5 17.93 -1.61 0.25
N CYS A 6 17.26 -1.06 -0.77
CA CYS A 6 17.12 0.38 -0.94
C CYS A 6 16.17 1.03 0.08
N TRP A 7 15.37 0.24 0.81
CA TRP A 7 14.52 0.72 1.91
C TRP A 7 15.28 0.87 3.23
N LYS A 8 16.53 0.42 3.32
CA LYS A 8 17.35 0.57 4.51
C LYS A 8 17.54 2.05 4.84
N GLY A 9 17.17 2.44 6.06
CA GLY A 9 17.23 3.84 6.50
C GLY A 9 16.11 4.73 5.96
N ALA A 10 15.10 4.16 5.29
CA ALA A 10 13.90 4.89 4.93
C ALA A 10 13.19 5.46 6.17
N PRO A 11 12.54 6.63 6.07
CA PRO A 11 11.73 7.16 7.16
C PRO A 11 10.60 6.19 7.52
N PRO A 12 10.03 6.29 8.73
CA PRO A 12 8.81 5.59 9.07
C PRO A 12 7.72 5.80 8.02
N MET A 13 7.00 4.74 7.69
CA MET A 13 5.92 4.78 6.71
C MET A 13 4.62 4.27 7.31
N TRP A 14 3.51 4.84 6.87
CA TRP A 14 2.17 4.36 7.18
C TRP A 14 1.44 4.09 5.88
N MET A 15 0.85 2.91 5.76
CA MET A 15 0.21 2.42 4.55
C MET A 15 -1.17 1.88 4.88
N VAL A 16 -2.14 2.20 4.02
CA VAL A 16 -3.52 1.72 4.14
C VAL A 16 -4.01 1.21 2.81
N VAL A 17 -4.72 0.09 2.83
CA VAL A 17 -5.28 -0.52 1.63
C VAL A 17 -6.64 -1.16 1.92
N GLY A 18 -7.54 -1.10 0.95
CA GLY A 18 -8.76 -1.87 0.90
C GLY A 18 -8.52 -3.31 0.44
N GLY A 19 -9.15 -4.26 1.12
CA GLY A 19 -9.14 -5.67 0.78
C GLY A 19 -9.86 -5.90 -0.54
N GLY A 20 -9.09 -6.27 -1.58
CA GLY A 20 -9.57 -6.43 -2.96
C GLY A 20 -9.07 -5.34 -3.91
N GLU A 21 -8.31 -4.35 -3.43
CA GLU A 21 -7.67 -3.38 -4.31
C GLU A 21 -6.62 -4.03 -5.21
N MET A 22 -6.63 -3.66 -6.50
CA MET A 22 -5.65 -4.14 -7.48
C MET A 22 -4.20 -3.74 -7.12
N THR A 23 -4.03 -2.65 -6.38
CA THR A 23 -2.72 -2.19 -5.90
C THR A 23 -2.24 -2.89 -4.64
N GLY A 24 -3.08 -3.74 -4.02
CA GLY A 24 -2.79 -4.31 -2.70
C GLY A 24 -1.54 -5.19 -2.67
N ASP A 25 -1.31 -6.01 -3.68
CA ASP A 25 -0.11 -6.86 -3.73
C ASP A 25 1.19 -6.05 -3.80
N ALA A 26 1.20 -4.98 -4.60
CA ALA A 26 2.36 -4.10 -4.69
C ALA A 26 2.65 -3.40 -3.36
N GLN A 27 1.61 -2.95 -2.66
CA GLN A 27 1.74 -2.32 -1.35
C GLN A 27 2.22 -3.31 -0.28
N ARG A 28 1.68 -4.53 -0.24
CA ARG A 28 2.12 -5.60 0.68
C ARG A 28 3.59 -5.96 0.46
N ILE A 29 4.05 -6.03 -0.80
CA ILE A 29 5.48 -6.26 -1.11
C ILE A 29 6.35 -5.13 -0.54
N VAL A 30 5.98 -3.87 -0.77
CA VAL A 30 6.75 -2.72 -0.26
C VAL A 30 6.78 -2.73 1.26
N ALA A 31 5.63 -2.84 1.93
CA ALA A 31 5.54 -2.87 3.39
C ALA A 31 6.38 -4.00 3.99
N ARG A 32 6.27 -5.21 3.43
CA ARG A 32 7.05 -6.37 3.86
C ARG A 32 8.55 -6.17 3.68
N ASP A 33 8.97 -5.59 2.56
CA ASP A 33 10.39 -5.37 2.28
C ASP A 33 10.98 -4.32 3.24
N ILE A 34 10.25 -3.23 3.51
CA ILE A 34 10.63 -2.25 4.54
C ILE A 34 10.79 -2.93 5.90
N ALA A 35 9.80 -3.71 6.34
CA ALA A 35 9.83 -4.39 7.62
C ALA A 35 10.98 -5.41 7.74
N LYS A 36 11.31 -6.12 6.65
CA LYS A 36 12.41 -7.09 6.62
C LYS A 36 13.79 -6.44 6.67
N GLU A 37 13.93 -5.24 6.13
CA GLU A 37 15.17 -4.45 6.18
C GLU A 37 15.33 -3.66 7.49
N GLY A 38 14.45 -3.88 8.47
CA GLY A 38 14.48 -3.22 9.77
C GLY A 38 13.89 -1.80 9.78
N GLY A 39 13.18 -1.41 8.72
CA GLY A 39 12.41 -0.18 8.68
C GLY A 39 11.14 -0.24 9.54
N ARG A 40 10.61 0.93 9.89
CA ARG A 40 9.38 1.07 10.67
C ARG A 40 8.20 1.32 9.74
N VAL A 41 7.23 0.42 9.75
CA VAL A 41 6.06 0.49 8.86
C VAL A 41 4.78 0.16 9.61
N GLY A 42 3.80 1.05 9.49
CA GLY A 42 2.42 0.83 9.89
C GLY A 42 1.62 0.34 8.69
N TRP A 43 0.89 -0.76 8.87
CA TRP A 43 0.05 -1.39 7.86
C TRP A 43 -1.39 -1.45 8.33
N VAL A 44 -2.32 -0.96 7.52
CA VAL A 44 -3.75 -1.11 7.75
C VAL A 44 -4.39 -1.71 6.51
N GLU A 45 -5.04 -2.86 6.65
CA GLU A 45 -5.83 -3.47 5.58
C GLU A 45 -7.30 -3.54 5.98
N ALA A 46 -8.19 -2.95 5.20
CA ALA A 46 -9.63 -2.95 5.51
C ALA A 46 -10.38 -3.93 4.61
N GLU A 47 -10.90 -5.02 5.15
CA GLU A 47 -11.59 -6.05 4.37
C GLU A 47 -12.75 -5.47 3.55
N LYS A 48 -12.85 -5.89 2.29
CA LYS A 48 -13.91 -5.54 1.34
C LYS A 48 -14.10 -4.03 1.10
N MET A 49 -13.07 -3.23 1.37
CA MET A 49 -13.10 -1.80 1.10
C MET A 49 -12.50 -1.48 -0.28
N PRO A 50 -13.04 -0.47 -0.98
CA PRO A 50 -12.53 -0.03 -2.28
C PRO A 50 -11.29 0.86 -2.13
N HIS A 51 -10.69 1.22 -3.27
CA HIS A 51 -9.64 2.22 -3.34
C HIS A 51 -10.09 3.55 -2.71
N LEU A 52 -9.23 4.11 -1.86
CA LEU A 52 -9.46 5.36 -1.12
C LEU A 52 -10.66 5.32 -0.17
N PHE A 53 -10.94 4.16 0.44
CA PHE A 53 -12.07 4.04 1.37
C PHE A 53 -12.01 4.99 2.58
N THR A 54 -10.82 5.50 2.92
CA THR A 54 -10.62 6.50 3.98
C THR A 54 -11.33 7.82 3.71
N GLY A 55 -11.79 8.06 2.47
CA GLY A 55 -12.69 9.18 2.15
C GLY A 55 -14.14 8.98 2.62
N PHE A 56 -14.55 7.74 2.93
CA PHE A 56 -15.90 7.41 3.40
C PHE A 56 -15.94 7.35 4.93
N VAL A 57 -15.80 8.50 5.59
CA VAL A 57 -15.74 8.59 7.06
C VAL A 57 -17.05 8.23 7.76
N ASP A 58 -18.18 8.21 7.05
CA ASP A 58 -19.44 7.71 7.60
C ASP A 58 -19.45 6.19 7.77
N TRP A 59 -18.52 5.48 7.11
CA TRP A 59 -18.29 4.06 7.31
C TRP A 59 -17.17 3.84 8.34
N TRP A 60 -17.39 2.90 9.27
CA TRP A 60 -16.50 2.74 10.42
C TRP A 60 -15.05 2.39 10.04
N GLN A 61 -14.81 1.56 9.01
CA GLN A 61 -13.44 1.27 8.55
C GLN A 61 -12.78 2.54 8.02
N GLY A 62 -13.52 3.39 7.29
CA GLY A 62 -13.03 4.66 6.78
C GLY A 62 -12.66 5.62 7.90
N ALA A 63 -13.58 5.83 8.86
CA ALA A 63 -13.33 6.62 10.06
C ALA A 63 -12.10 6.13 10.83
N ARG A 64 -12.02 4.81 11.05
CA ARG A 64 -10.93 4.18 11.79
C ARG A 64 -9.60 4.29 11.05
N GLY A 65 -9.61 4.16 9.72
CA GLY A 65 -8.41 4.37 8.90
C GLY A 65 -7.85 5.79 9.05
N VAL A 66 -8.71 6.80 9.07
CA VAL A 66 -8.32 8.20 9.30
C VAL A 66 -7.79 8.42 10.72
N GLU A 67 -8.42 7.81 11.72
CA GLU A 67 -7.96 7.88 13.11
C GLU A 67 -6.55 7.28 13.28
N LEU A 68 -6.34 6.07 12.75
CA LEU A 68 -5.05 5.38 12.77
C LEU A 68 -3.97 6.15 12.02
N TRP A 69 -4.33 6.81 10.91
CA TRP A 69 -3.43 7.69 10.18
C TRP A 69 -2.99 8.89 11.03
N GLY A 70 -3.94 9.57 11.66
CA GLY A 70 -3.65 10.70 12.55
C GLY A 70 -2.78 10.32 13.74
N LYS A 71 -3.04 9.15 14.35
CA LYS A 71 -2.20 8.59 15.40
C LYS A 71 -0.78 8.34 14.90
N ALA A 72 -0.62 7.66 13.76
CA ALA A 72 0.68 7.37 13.19
C ALA A 72 1.49 8.64 12.87
N ILE A 73 0.87 9.67 12.29
CA ILE A 73 1.54 10.95 12.03
C ILE A 73 2.09 11.55 13.33
N ARG A 74 1.27 11.57 14.39
CA ARG A 74 1.69 12.11 15.70
C ARG A 74 2.88 11.34 16.26
N GLU A 75 2.80 10.02 16.27
CA GLU A 75 3.88 9.16 16.77
C GLU A 75 5.17 9.31 15.93
N MET A 76 5.05 9.49 14.61
CA MET A 76 6.21 9.71 13.75
C MET A 76 6.87 11.06 14.05
N PHE A 77 6.06 12.10 14.28
CA PHE A 77 6.55 13.43 14.64
C PHE A 77 7.23 13.44 16.02
N GLU A 78 6.65 12.72 16.99
CA GLU A 78 7.19 12.58 18.35
C GLU A 78 8.37 11.60 18.43
N GLY A 79 8.64 10.86 17.36
CA GLY A 79 9.71 9.85 17.30
C GLY A 79 9.39 8.53 18.01
N SER A 80 8.14 8.32 18.41
CA SER A 80 7.64 7.15 19.14
C SER A 80 6.98 6.08 18.25
N PHE A 81 6.92 6.30 16.94
CA PHE A 81 6.31 5.35 16.01
C PHE A 81 7.17 4.09 15.85
N GLU A 82 6.58 2.94 16.20
CA GLU A 82 7.20 1.61 16.08
C GLU A 82 6.71 0.81 14.86
N GLY A 83 5.60 1.24 14.25
CA GLY A 83 4.93 0.49 13.18
C GLY A 83 4.00 -0.61 13.72
N GLY A 84 3.76 -1.64 12.91
CA GLY A 84 2.83 -2.74 13.21
C GLY A 84 1.81 -2.93 12.10
N GLY A 85 1.02 -4.00 12.15
CA GLY A 85 0.01 -4.31 11.15
C GLY A 85 -1.35 -4.61 11.77
N ILE A 86 -2.41 -4.07 11.18
CA ILE A 86 -3.80 -4.33 11.58
C ILE A 86 -4.65 -4.62 10.34
N VAL A 87 -5.56 -5.58 10.47
CA VAL A 87 -6.68 -5.82 9.54
C VAL A 87 -7.97 -5.35 10.20
N LEU A 88 -8.69 -4.45 9.53
CA LEU A 88 -10.03 -4.01 9.90
C LEU A 88 -11.04 -4.95 9.22
N GLY A 89 -11.54 -5.92 9.97
CA GLY A 89 -12.43 -6.95 9.47
C GLY A 89 -13.86 -6.46 9.29
N VAL A 90 -14.58 -6.94 8.28
CA VAL A 90 -15.99 -6.52 8.05
C VAL A 90 -16.95 -6.83 9.20
N ASP A 91 -16.53 -7.69 10.13
CA ASP A 91 -17.20 -8.02 11.39
C ASP A 91 -17.04 -6.95 12.48
N GLY A 92 -16.36 -5.83 12.20
CA GLY A 92 -16.11 -4.76 13.16
C GLY A 92 -14.94 -5.03 14.11
N GLN A 93 -14.12 -6.05 13.82
CA GLN A 93 -12.98 -6.43 14.66
C GLN A 93 -11.66 -5.95 14.06
N GLU A 94 -10.71 -5.64 14.93
CA GLU A 94 -9.32 -5.38 14.56
C GLU A 94 -8.48 -6.62 14.83
N ARG A 95 -7.66 -7.00 13.86
CA ARG A 95 -6.76 -8.16 13.97
C ARG A 95 -5.34 -7.75 13.68
N GLU A 96 -4.45 -7.95 14.64
CA GLU A 96 -3.02 -7.69 14.40
C GLU A 96 -2.46 -8.66 13.36
N VAL A 97 -1.54 -8.16 12.53
CA VAL A 97 -0.82 -8.95 11.54
C VAL A 97 0.66 -8.59 11.56
N ASP A 98 1.52 -9.61 11.37
CA ASP A 98 2.94 -9.37 11.18
C ASP A 98 3.21 -8.91 9.75
N VAL A 99 3.65 -7.65 9.62
CA VAL A 99 3.96 -7.02 8.32
C VAL A 99 5.03 -7.81 7.55
N LYS A 100 5.94 -8.51 8.23
CA LYS A 100 7.01 -9.32 7.60
C LYS A 100 6.47 -10.56 6.89
N THR A 101 5.28 -11.01 7.26
CA THR A 101 4.66 -12.25 6.74
C THR A 101 3.44 -11.98 5.85
N LEU A 102 3.15 -10.72 5.50
CA LEU A 102 2.08 -10.38 4.56
C LEU A 102 2.19 -11.23 3.28
N THR A 103 1.08 -11.87 2.95
CA THR A 103 0.92 -12.75 1.79
C THR A 103 0.43 -11.95 0.58
N GLY A 104 0.39 -12.58 -0.60
CA GLY A 104 0.06 -11.93 -1.88
C GLY A 104 1.00 -12.41 -2.99
N LEU A 105 1.02 -11.69 -4.11
CA LEU A 105 1.94 -11.99 -5.20
C LEU A 105 3.40 -11.94 -4.76
N LYS A 106 4.24 -12.79 -5.36
CA LYS A 106 5.68 -12.64 -5.27
C LYS A 106 6.12 -11.51 -6.18
N ARG A 107 7.27 -10.92 -5.84
CA ARG A 107 7.87 -9.82 -6.62
C ARG A 107 8.04 -10.15 -8.11
N GLY A 108 8.47 -11.37 -8.43
CA GLY A 108 8.63 -11.83 -9.82
C GLY A 108 7.30 -11.81 -10.58
N ASP A 109 6.30 -12.48 -10.02
CA ASP A 109 4.94 -12.57 -10.58
C ASP A 109 4.33 -11.18 -10.77
N LEU A 110 4.47 -10.28 -9.79
CA LEU A 110 3.98 -8.91 -9.90
C LEU A 110 4.67 -8.15 -11.06
N LEU A 111 6.00 -8.27 -11.21
CA LEU A 111 6.72 -7.63 -12.32
C LEU A 111 6.30 -8.18 -13.68
N GLU A 112 6.04 -9.48 -13.77
CA GLU A 112 5.56 -10.12 -15.00
C GLU A 112 4.17 -9.59 -15.37
N VAL A 113 3.23 -9.58 -14.43
CA VAL A 113 1.88 -9.02 -14.63
C VAL A 113 1.96 -7.56 -15.04
N MET A 114 2.75 -6.74 -14.33
CA MET A 114 2.94 -5.33 -14.68
C MET A 114 3.47 -5.15 -16.10
N ARG A 115 4.43 -5.98 -16.54
CA ARG A 115 4.98 -5.92 -17.90
C ARG A 115 3.95 -6.32 -18.95
N ILE A 116 3.19 -7.39 -18.69
CA ILE A 116 2.14 -7.87 -19.61
C ILE A 116 1.06 -6.81 -19.78
N GLU A 117 0.57 -6.23 -18.69
CA GLU A 117 -0.48 -5.21 -18.74
C GLU A 117 0.03 -3.89 -19.33
N ALA A 118 1.24 -3.45 -18.98
CA ALA A 118 1.84 -2.25 -19.56
C ALA A 118 1.95 -2.32 -21.09
N GLY A 119 2.32 -3.47 -21.64
CA GLY A 119 2.42 -3.67 -23.10
C GLY A 119 1.08 -3.57 -23.85
N LYS A 120 -0.05 -3.60 -23.14
CA LYS A 120 -1.40 -3.37 -23.69
C LYS A 120 -1.79 -1.90 -23.69
N LEU A 121 -1.09 -1.05 -22.93
CA LEU A 121 -1.42 0.36 -22.78
C LEU A 121 -0.78 1.20 -23.90
N GLU A 122 -1.59 2.04 -24.53
CA GLU A 122 -1.07 3.16 -25.32
C GLU A 122 -0.83 4.35 -24.40
N ILE A 123 0.32 5.02 -24.57
CA ILE A 123 0.57 6.26 -23.85
C ILE A 123 -0.44 7.31 -24.34
N TRP A 124 -1.25 7.84 -23.43
CA TRP A 124 -2.06 8.99 -23.74
C TRP A 124 -1.16 10.22 -23.86
N ILE A 125 -1.15 10.81 -25.05
CA ILE A 125 -0.27 11.92 -25.44
C ILE A 125 -1.05 13.25 -25.58
N GLY A 126 -2.34 13.25 -25.28
CA GLY A 126 -3.23 14.41 -25.46
C GLY A 126 -3.76 14.53 -26.89
N GLU A 127 -4.86 15.28 -27.04
CA GLU A 127 -5.56 15.44 -28.34
C GLU A 127 -4.75 16.26 -29.36
N ASN A 128 -3.85 17.13 -28.89
CA ASN A 128 -3.08 18.05 -29.74
C ASN A 128 -1.68 17.53 -30.12
N TYR A 129 -1.32 16.30 -29.75
CA TYR A 129 0.01 15.77 -30.02
C TYR A 129 0.16 15.28 -31.45
N LYS A 130 1.13 15.86 -32.17
CA LYS A 130 1.41 15.56 -33.59
C LYS A 130 2.58 14.59 -33.80
N GLY A 131 3.15 14.03 -32.74
CA GLY A 131 4.26 13.09 -32.82
C GLY A 131 3.81 11.63 -32.93
N PRO A 132 4.76 10.68 -33.08
CA PRO A 132 4.44 9.26 -33.12
C PRO A 132 3.89 8.78 -31.77
N LYS A 133 2.78 8.03 -31.80
CA LYS A 133 2.28 7.30 -30.62
C LYS A 133 3.35 6.33 -30.11
N ARG A 134 3.50 6.23 -28.80
CA ARG A 134 4.43 5.31 -28.14
C ARG A 134 3.65 4.32 -27.27
N LYS A 135 4.13 3.08 -27.21
CA LYS A 135 3.67 2.07 -26.25
C LYS A 135 4.55 2.10 -25.00
N LEU A 136 3.98 1.68 -23.88
CA LEU A 136 4.70 1.43 -22.62
C LEU A 136 5.46 0.10 -22.67
#